data_AF-A0A6V6Z4Q9-F1
#
_entry.id   AF-A0A6V6Z4Q9-F1
#
_cell.length_a   1.000
_cell.length_b   1.000
_cell.length_c   1.000
_cell.angle_alpha   90.00
_cell.angle_beta   90.00
_cell.angle_gamma   90.00
#
_symmetry.space_group_name_H-M   'P 1'
#
loop_
_entity.id
_entity.type
_entity.pdbx_description
1 polymer ?
#
loop_
_entity_poly.entity_id
_entity_poly.type
_entity_poly.pdbx_seq_one_letter_code
_entity_poly.pdbx_strand_id
1 'polypeptide(L)'
;MENFFLTLFLLTGFLFRAQKTETITIPKGVVYNYSSPKVVEKAKKIISDNLSDNNDYKILQNNLIIGPELWKRFKENEKIQNIKQGKVQFHVDNLILDGKMSQDINDSKIIWDEFKNEVSHDYKIRKANEDELKYYWSVISFDIDEPLLIVETKEHNYILNLLKKDLKLLWLDEAPKPDNNIQKNDIKKYQNGKEIDSVSKGIKETALEKVILLSSNEELNANSSFEDIELIIKKTNKIFNELFKNSIRSGKIMIEFELKKKKNEITYAVKDDLDLDIMKVFEQRVNSEKYPSSKKDSVKIRLIYKVNSFNDTE
;
A
#
# COMPACT_ATOMS: atom_id res chain seq x y z
N MET A 1 -25.32 64.68 14.30
CA MET A 1 -23.88 64.39 14.16
C MET A 1 -23.36 64.32 15.57
N GLU A 2 -22.87 63.22 16.13
CA GLU A 2 -22.22 62.02 15.63
C GLU A 2 -22.68 60.82 16.51
N ASN A 3 -22.10 59.63 16.30
CA ASN A 3 -22.25 58.42 17.13
C ASN A 3 -23.23 57.34 16.66
N PHE A 4 -23.19 56.97 15.37
CA PHE A 4 -23.78 55.70 14.91
C PHE A 4 -22.85 54.84 14.04
N PHE A 5 -21.53 55.05 14.12
CA PHE A 5 -20.56 54.40 13.22
C PHE A 5 -19.44 53.63 13.92
N LEU A 6 -19.68 53.09 15.13
CA LEU A 6 -18.64 52.34 15.85
C LEU A 6 -19.05 50.94 16.32
N THR A 7 -19.94 50.26 15.58
CA THR A 7 -20.37 48.89 15.93
C THR A 7 -20.43 47.94 14.73
N LEU A 8 -19.74 48.25 13.62
CA LEU A 8 -19.67 47.38 12.44
C LEU A 8 -18.24 47.05 11.97
N PHE A 9 -17.27 47.06 12.90
CA PHE A 9 -15.86 46.75 12.55
C PHE A 9 -15.19 45.73 13.48
N LEU A 10 -15.98 44.88 14.17
CA LEU A 10 -15.47 43.80 15.03
C LEU A 10 -15.85 42.39 14.58
N LEU A 11 -16.51 42.23 13.42
CA LEU A 11 -17.01 40.92 12.94
C LEU A 11 -16.24 40.33 11.75
N THR A 12 -15.19 40.98 11.24
CA THR A 12 -14.41 40.47 10.09
C THR A 12 -13.12 39.72 10.47
N GLY A 13 -12.81 39.58 11.77
CA GLY A 13 -11.59 38.91 12.24
C GLY A 13 -11.66 37.38 12.40
N PHE A 14 -12.82 36.74 12.19
CA PHE A 14 -13.03 35.31 12.49
C PHE A 14 -13.19 34.39 11.27
N LEU A 15 -13.02 34.91 10.06
CA LEU A 15 -13.03 34.09 8.85
C LEU A 15 -11.57 33.92 8.39
N PHE A 16 -11.21 32.68 8.04
CA PHE A 16 -9.86 32.23 7.71
C PHE A 16 -8.95 31.89 8.90
N ARG A 17 -9.42 30.99 9.79
CA ARG A 17 -8.53 29.87 10.15
C ARG A 17 -8.30 29.09 8.85
N ALA A 18 -7.32 29.51 8.06
CA ALA A 18 -6.78 28.72 6.99
C ALA A 18 -6.38 27.39 7.63
N GLN A 19 -7.17 26.33 7.39
CA GLN A 19 -6.83 25.00 7.81
C GLN A 19 -5.53 24.68 7.08
N LYS A 20 -4.39 24.79 7.79
CA LYS A 20 -3.08 24.42 7.24
C LYS A 20 -3.24 23.00 6.73
N THR A 21 -3.35 22.89 5.42
CA THR A 21 -3.55 21.59 4.78
C THR A 21 -2.18 20.93 4.85
N GLU A 22 -2.04 19.96 5.75
CA GLU A 22 -0.82 19.16 5.84
C GLU A 22 -0.55 18.54 4.46
N THR A 23 0.52 19.01 3.82
CA THR A 23 0.97 18.53 2.51
C THR A 23 1.73 17.22 2.68
N ILE A 24 1.31 16.18 1.97
CA ILE A 24 2.00 14.89 1.92
C ILE A 24 2.74 14.81 0.58
N THR A 25 4.02 14.42 0.63
CA THR A 25 4.76 14.01 -0.57
C THR A 25 4.55 12.51 -0.76
N ILE A 26 3.81 12.12 -1.80
CA ILE A 26 3.58 10.72 -2.13
C ILE A 26 4.80 10.19 -2.90
N PRO A 27 5.45 9.12 -2.43
CA PRO A 27 6.54 8.50 -3.17
C PRO A 27 6.06 7.99 -4.53
N LYS A 28 6.94 8.05 -5.53
CA LYS A 28 6.64 7.51 -6.86
C LYS A 28 6.32 6.02 -6.76
N GLY A 29 5.22 5.57 -7.37
CA GLY A 29 4.81 4.15 -7.38
C GLY A 29 3.82 3.77 -6.27
N VAL A 30 3.66 4.61 -5.24
CA VAL A 30 2.68 4.38 -4.17
C VAL A 30 1.27 4.71 -4.66
N VAL A 31 0.33 3.78 -4.51
CA VAL A 31 -1.09 4.06 -4.72
C VAL A 31 -1.68 4.62 -3.43
N TYR A 32 -2.06 5.90 -3.47
CA TYR A 32 -2.49 6.65 -2.29
C TYR A 32 -3.84 7.34 -2.53
N ASN A 33 -4.84 6.97 -1.75
CA ASN A 33 -6.20 7.47 -1.84
C ASN A 33 -6.51 8.43 -0.69
N TYR A 34 -6.67 9.71 -1.02
CA TYR A 34 -6.97 10.74 -0.02
C TYR A 34 -8.37 10.60 0.60
N SER A 35 -8.47 11.03 1.85
CA SER A 35 -9.71 11.27 2.57
C SER A 35 -10.01 12.76 2.61
N SER A 36 -11.28 13.11 2.84
CA SER A 36 -11.60 14.51 3.09
C SER A 36 -10.92 14.99 4.39
N PRO A 37 -10.50 16.27 4.48
CA PRO A 37 -9.89 16.81 5.70
C PRO A 37 -10.73 16.57 6.95
N LYS A 38 -12.06 16.58 6.83
CA LYS A 38 -13.00 16.28 7.91
C LYS A 38 -12.85 14.86 8.45
N VAL A 39 -12.60 13.88 7.60
CA VAL A 39 -12.40 12.47 8.01
C VAL A 39 -11.05 12.32 8.69
N VAL A 40 -10.00 12.97 8.18
CA VAL A 40 -8.66 12.96 8.80
C VAL A 40 -8.69 13.59 10.19
N GLU A 41 -9.32 14.75 10.36
CA GLU A 41 -9.44 15.40 11.68
C GLU A 41 -10.29 14.58 12.65
N LYS A 42 -11.34 13.89 12.16
CA LYS A 42 -12.12 12.96 12.98
C LYS A 42 -11.26 11.76 13.43
N ALA A 43 -10.41 11.23 12.56
CA ALA A 43 -9.49 10.15 12.89
C ALA A 43 -8.45 10.59 13.94
N LYS A 44 -7.83 11.77 13.77
CA LYS A 44 -6.92 12.35 14.78
C LYS A 44 -7.60 12.45 16.15
N LYS A 45 -8.84 12.95 16.19
CA LYS A 45 -9.61 13.04 17.42
C LYS A 45 -9.85 11.67 18.07
N ILE A 46 -10.27 10.67 17.29
CA ILE A 46 -10.51 9.32 17.80
C ILE A 46 -9.24 8.70 18.39
N ILE A 47 -8.10 8.87 17.72
CA ILE A 47 -6.79 8.42 18.22
C ILE A 47 -6.47 9.13 19.53
N SER A 48 -6.56 10.46 19.60
CA SER A 48 -6.31 11.21 20.83
C SER A 48 -7.24 10.80 21.99
N ASP A 49 -8.54 10.61 21.71
CA ASP A 49 -9.51 10.18 22.72
C ASP A 49 -9.14 8.79 23.26
N ASN A 50 -8.73 7.85 22.41
CA ASN A 50 -8.37 6.47 22.81
C ASN A 50 -6.95 6.35 23.41
N LEU A 51 -6.08 7.34 23.18
CA LEU A 51 -4.79 7.47 23.88
C LEU A 51 -4.94 8.13 25.26
N SER A 52 -6.05 8.83 25.52
CA SER A 52 -6.31 9.46 26.82
C SER A 52 -6.68 8.43 27.90
N ASP A 53 -6.69 8.85 29.17
CA ASP A 53 -7.13 8.01 30.29
C ASP A 53 -8.58 7.53 30.16
N ASN A 54 -9.42 8.28 29.45
CA ASN A 54 -10.81 7.92 29.15
C ASN A 54 -10.92 7.05 27.88
N ASN A 55 -10.07 6.03 27.76
CA ASN A 55 -10.04 5.13 26.62
C ASN A 55 -11.30 4.24 26.60
N ASP A 56 -12.17 4.45 25.61
CA ASP A 56 -13.40 3.67 25.41
C ASP A 56 -13.24 2.53 24.39
N TYR A 57 -12.02 2.35 23.86
CA TYR A 57 -11.65 1.34 22.88
C TYR A 57 -12.48 1.39 21.58
N LYS A 58 -13.17 2.49 21.29
CA LYS A 58 -13.99 2.62 20.07
C LYS A 58 -13.15 2.58 18.80
N ILE A 59 -11.85 2.86 18.87
CA ILE A 59 -10.96 2.73 17.72
C ILE A 59 -10.69 1.27 17.34
N LEU A 60 -10.87 0.31 18.25
CA LEU A 60 -10.47 -1.08 18.05
C LEU A 60 -11.52 -1.97 17.38
N GLN A 61 -11.04 -3.02 16.72
CA GLN A 61 -11.81 -4.08 16.07
C GLN A 61 -11.08 -5.41 16.24
N ASN A 62 -11.74 -6.54 15.96
CA ASN A 62 -11.21 -7.87 16.25
C ASN A 62 -9.95 -8.24 15.46
N ASN A 63 -9.71 -7.63 14.30
CA ASN A 63 -8.66 -7.99 13.34
C ASN A 63 -7.61 -6.88 13.16
N LEU A 64 -7.14 -6.31 14.27
CA LEU A 64 -6.00 -5.40 14.30
C LEU A 64 -4.73 -6.13 13.87
N ILE A 65 -4.08 -5.65 12.82
CA ILE A 65 -2.79 -6.13 12.33
C ILE A 65 -1.67 -5.34 12.99
N ILE A 66 -0.70 -6.06 13.54
CA ILE A 66 0.58 -5.55 14.03
C ILE A 66 1.62 -5.79 12.94
N GLY A 67 2.12 -4.70 12.39
CA GLY A 67 3.13 -4.76 11.34
C GLY A 67 4.49 -5.24 11.84
N PRO A 68 5.41 -5.54 10.90
CA PRO A 68 6.61 -6.30 11.21
C PRO A 68 7.64 -5.53 12.05
N GLU A 69 7.70 -4.21 11.95
CA GLU A 69 8.69 -3.46 12.73
C GLU A 69 8.30 -3.41 14.20
N LEU A 70 7.03 -3.06 14.48
CA LEU A 70 6.51 -3.06 15.84
C LEU A 70 6.56 -4.45 16.47
N TRP A 71 6.27 -5.49 15.68
CA TRP A 71 6.29 -6.87 16.14
C TRP A 71 7.66 -7.33 16.66
N LYS A 72 8.78 -6.80 16.14
CA LYS A 72 10.12 -7.12 16.64
C LYS A 72 10.26 -6.85 18.14
N ARG A 73 9.61 -5.79 18.64
CA ARG A 73 9.61 -5.41 20.06
C ARG A 73 8.43 -6.03 20.80
N PHE A 74 7.24 -5.95 20.22
CA PHE A 74 6.00 -6.41 20.87
C PHE A 74 5.98 -7.91 21.13
N LYS A 75 6.67 -8.73 20.32
CA LYS A 75 6.77 -10.17 20.54
C LYS A 75 7.49 -10.56 21.84
N GLU A 76 8.27 -9.66 22.43
CA GLU A 76 8.99 -9.90 23.70
C GLU A 76 8.16 -9.52 24.93
N ASN A 77 7.01 -8.86 24.76
CA ASN A 77 6.13 -8.47 25.86
C ASN A 77 5.28 -9.67 26.34
N GLU A 78 5.34 -9.99 27.63
CA GLU A 78 4.64 -11.15 28.23
C GLU A 78 3.13 -11.14 27.97
N LYS A 79 2.47 -9.98 28.04
CA LYS A 79 1.01 -9.88 27.81
C LYS A 79 0.66 -10.18 26.37
N ILE A 80 1.48 -9.72 25.44
CA ILE A 80 1.29 -9.92 24.00
C ILE A 80 1.63 -11.36 23.58
N GLN A 81 2.65 -11.98 24.18
CA GLN A 81 3.00 -13.39 23.93
C GLN A 81 1.86 -14.36 24.26
N ASN A 82 1.02 -14.01 25.24
CA ASN A 82 -0.14 -14.82 25.62
C ASN A 82 -1.25 -14.85 24.56
N ILE A 83 -1.21 -13.96 23.57
CA ILE A 83 -2.09 -14.01 22.40
C ILE A 83 -1.61 -15.17 21.50
N LYS A 84 -2.22 -16.35 21.63
CA LYS A 84 -1.72 -17.57 20.96
C LYS A 84 -1.97 -17.61 19.45
N GLN A 85 -3.06 -17.00 18.97
CA GLN A 85 -3.52 -17.11 17.59
C GLN A 85 -3.04 -15.94 16.72
N GLY A 86 -3.33 -16.00 15.42
CA GLY A 86 -3.10 -14.86 14.52
C GLY A 86 -1.64 -14.53 14.20
N LYS A 87 -0.77 -15.54 14.09
CA LYS A 87 0.56 -15.33 13.48
C LYS A 87 0.38 -14.86 12.03
N VAL A 88 1.06 -13.80 11.65
CA VAL A 88 1.09 -13.27 10.28
C VAL A 88 2.52 -13.30 9.75
N GLN A 89 2.67 -13.53 8.46
CA GLN A 89 3.95 -13.43 7.76
C GLN A 89 3.79 -12.45 6.60
N PHE A 90 4.62 -11.42 6.59
CA PHE A 90 4.69 -10.44 5.51
C PHE A 90 5.82 -10.84 4.58
N HIS A 91 5.48 -11.04 3.31
CA HIS A 91 6.43 -11.36 2.27
C HIS A 91 6.85 -10.04 1.60
N VAL A 92 8.01 -9.54 2.00
CA VAL A 92 8.60 -8.31 1.46
C VAL A 92 9.81 -8.72 0.63
N ASP A 93 9.65 -8.70 -0.68
CA ASP A 93 10.60 -9.25 -1.65
C ASP A 93 10.93 -10.72 -1.35
N ASN A 94 12.18 -11.02 -0.98
CA ASN A 94 12.65 -12.35 -0.59
C ASN A 94 12.70 -12.56 0.94
N LEU A 95 12.22 -11.59 1.72
CA LEU A 95 12.19 -11.66 3.17
C LEU A 95 10.81 -12.07 3.66
N ILE A 96 10.81 -12.92 4.69
CA ILE A 96 9.61 -13.24 5.47
C ILE A 96 9.76 -12.51 6.80
N LEU A 97 8.94 -11.49 7.01
CA LEU A 97 8.89 -10.74 8.26
C LEU A 97 7.70 -11.26 9.08
N ASP A 98 7.94 -11.57 10.34
CA ASP A 98 6.86 -11.98 11.23
C ASP A 98 6.05 -10.78 11.69
N GLY A 99 4.76 -10.99 11.87
CA GLY A 99 3.82 -10.07 12.48
C GLY A 99 2.73 -10.79 13.26
N LYS A 100 1.70 -10.03 13.59
CA LYS A 100 0.58 -10.54 14.38
C LYS A 100 -0.72 -9.91 13.90
N MET A 101 -1.82 -10.64 14.04
CA MET A 101 -3.16 -10.11 13.87
C MET A 101 -3.99 -10.59 15.06
N SER A 102 -4.68 -9.69 15.74
CA SER A 102 -5.66 -10.09 16.75
C SER A 102 -6.79 -10.89 16.08
N GLN A 103 -7.40 -11.81 16.82
CA GLN A 103 -8.60 -12.52 16.34
C GLN A 103 -9.86 -12.13 17.11
N ASP A 104 -9.71 -11.46 18.24
CA ASP A 104 -10.80 -10.87 19.01
C ASP A 104 -10.47 -9.48 19.55
N ILE A 105 -11.50 -8.84 20.13
CA ILE A 105 -11.40 -7.48 20.65
C ILE A 105 -10.54 -7.39 21.92
N ASN A 106 -10.44 -8.44 22.73
CA ASN A 106 -9.64 -8.41 23.95
C ASN A 106 -8.14 -8.46 23.63
N ASP A 107 -7.75 -9.26 22.65
CA ASP A 107 -6.39 -9.25 22.10
C ASP A 107 -6.01 -7.84 21.61
N SER A 108 -6.92 -7.20 20.88
CA SER A 108 -6.72 -5.84 20.37
C SER A 108 -6.55 -4.82 21.49
N LYS A 109 -7.29 -4.97 22.60
CA LYS A 109 -7.15 -4.12 23.78
C LYS A 109 -5.78 -4.29 24.44
N ILE A 110 -5.31 -5.53 24.60
CA ILE A 110 -3.98 -5.82 25.16
C ILE A 110 -2.88 -5.12 24.34
N ILE A 111 -2.95 -5.24 23.02
CA ILE A 111 -2.00 -4.62 22.08
C ILE A 111 -2.08 -3.08 22.18
N TRP A 112 -3.29 -2.53 22.17
CA TRP A 112 -3.52 -1.10 22.24
C TRP A 112 -3.04 -0.50 23.56
N ASP A 113 -3.27 -1.18 24.68
CA ASP A 113 -2.84 -0.72 26.00
C ASP A 113 -1.32 -0.70 26.11
N GLU A 114 -0.63 -1.68 25.53
CA GLU A 114 0.84 -1.65 25.45
C GLU A 114 1.34 -0.48 24.60
N PHE A 115 0.76 -0.30 23.41
CA PHE A 115 1.04 0.86 22.54
C PHE A 115 0.79 2.19 23.26
N LYS A 116 -0.36 2.34 23.95
CA LYS A 116 -0.70 3.53 24.72
C LYS A 116 0.32 3.81 25.82
N ASN A 117 0.82 2.77 26.50
CA ASN A 117 1.85 2.92 27.53
C ASN A 117 3.17 3.46 26.94
N GLU A 118 3.56 3.03 25.75
CA GLU A 118 4.78 3.52 25.08
C GLU A 118 4.65 4.94 24.54
N VAL A 119 3.46 5.34 24.08
CA VAL A 119 3.25 6.67 23.48
C VAL A 119 3.46 7.81 24.47
N SER A 120 3.16 7.58 25.75
CA SER A 120 3.25 8.58 26.83
C SER A 120 2.48 9.88 26.53
N HIS A 121 2.58 10.89 27.39
CA HIS A 121 1.75 12.11 27.30
C HIS A 121 2.20 13.12 26.23
N ASP A 122 3.42 12.99 25.69
CA ASP A 122 3.99 13.94 24.72
C ASP A 122 4.13 13.31 23.33
N TYR A 123 3.09 13.47 22.51
CA TYR A 123 3.03 12.96 21.16
C TYR A 123 2.39 13.96 20.20
N LYS A 124 2.66 13.79 18.91
CA LYS A 124 2.00 14.53 17.82
C LYS A 124 1.32 13.56 16.88
N ILE A 125 0.09 13.88 16.48
CA ILE A 125 -0.59 13.14 15.42
C ILE A 125 -0.49 13.94 14.12
N ARG A 126 0.19 13.38 13.13
CA ARG A 126 0.42 14.04 11.83
C ARG A 126 0.24 13.04 10.68
N LYS A 127 0.16 13.53 9.46
CA LYS A 127 0.31 12.68 8.27
C LYS A 127 1.72 12.09 8.18
N ALA A 128 1.80 10.94 7.51
CA ALA A 128 3.07 10.29 7.20
C ALA A 128 3.93 11.12 6.24
N ASN A 129 5.23 11.10 6.45
CA ASN A 129 6.20 11.66 5.51
C ASN A 129 6.52 10.65 4.39
N GLU A 130 7.34 11.07 3.43
CA GLU A 130 7.67 10.26 2.25
C GLU A 130 8.33 8.91 2.63
N ASP A 131 9.27 8.89 3.57
CA ASP A 131 10.01 7.68 3.93
C ASP A 131 9.16 6.70 4.74
N GLU A 132 8.30 7.22 5.63
CA GLU A 132 7.29 6.44 6.36
C GLU A 132 6.28 5.80 5.40
N LEU A 133 5.90 6.51 4.33
CA LEU A 133 5.03 5.98 3.28
C LEU A 133 5.72 4.91 2.43
N LYS A 134 7.01 5.09 2.09
CA LYS A 134 7.78 4.05 1.36
C LYS A 134 7.85 2.76 2.16
N TYR A 135 8.16 2.86 3.46
CA TYR A 135 8.16 1.71 4.35
C TYR A 135 6.78 1.07 4.41
N TYR A 136 5.74 1.85 4.70
CA TYR A 136 4.41 1.29 4.84
C TYR A 136 3.93 0.61 3.56
N TRP A 137 4.23 1.20 2.40
CA TRP A 137 3.93 0.63 1.09
C TRP A 137 4.64 -0.68 0.81
N SER A 138 5.87 -0.87 1.30
CA SER A 138 6.63 -2.10 1.06
C SER A 138 6.12 -3.30 1.86
N VAL A 139 5.40 -3.06 2.98
CA VAL A 139 4.95 -4.14 3.88
C VAL A 139 3.48 -4.52 3.71
N ILE A 140 2.68 -3.70 3.06
CA ILE A 140 1.25 -3.98 2.82
C ILE A 140 0.98 -4.56 1.44
N SER A 141 -0.12 -5.29 1.31
CA SER A 141 -0.58 -5.93 0.07
C SER A 141 -1.79 -5.24 -0.58
N PHE A 142 -2.10 -4.00 -0.15
CA PHE A 142 -3.27 -3.23 -0.54
C PHE A 142 -2.93 -1.75 -0.72
N ASP A 143 -3.78 -1.00 -1.44
CA ASP A 143 -3.63 0.45 -1.65
C ASP A 143 -3.66 1.22 -0.32
N ILE A 144 -2.92 2.33 -0.22
CA ILE A 144 -2.97 3.18 0.98
C ILE A 144 -4.23 4.05 0.92
N ASP A 145 -5.25 3.66 1.68
CA ASP A 145 -6.43 4.49 1.93
C ASP A 145 -6.26 5.33 3.19
N GLU A 146 -6.42 6.65 3.09
CA GLU A 146 -6.54 7.49 4.28
C GLU A 146 -7.84 7.17 5.06
N PRO A 147 -7.85 7.24 6.41
CA PRO A 147 -6.81 7.88 7.24
C PRO A 147 -5.61 6.98 7.60
N LEU A 148 -4.44 7.38 7.11
CA LEU A 148 -3.14 6.91 7.56
C LEU A 148 -2.46 8.03 8.35
N LEU A 149 -2.22 7.80 9.63
CA LEU A 149 -1.69 8.81 10.54
C LEU A 149 -0.48 8.27 11.29
N ILE A 150 0.44 9.16 11.60
CA ILE A 150 1.60 8.88 12.45
C ILE A 150 1.36 9.46 13.82
N VAL A 151 1.50 8.61 14.85
CA VAL A 151 1.68 9.05 16.22
C VAL A 151 3.18 9.16 16.45
N GLU A 152 3.70 10.38 16.36
CA GLU A 152 5.11 10.70 16.56
C GLU A 152 5.38 10.96 18.04
N THR A 153 6.34 10.23 18.59
CA THR A 153 6.90 10.44 19.93
C THR A 153 8.39 10.69 19.83
N LYS A 154 9.01 11.05 20.95
CA LYS A 154 10.47 11.23 21.02
C LYS A 154 11.22 9.97 20.57
N GLU A 155 10.77 8.80 21.02
CA GLU A 155 11.47 7.53 20.83
C GLU A 155 10.98 6.79 19.58
N HIS A 156 9.69 6.83 19.25
CA HIS A 156 9.10 6.04 18.16
C HIS A 156 8.15 6.85 17.28
N ASN A 157 7.97 6.43 16.02
CA ASN A 157 6.95 6.95 15.12
C ASN A 157 6.01 5.80 14.76
N TYR A 158 4.77 5.84 15.21
CA TYR A 158 3.85 4.73 15.00
C TYR A 158 2.93 5.00 13.83
N ILE A 159 2.79 4.02 12.94
CA ILE A 159 1.90 4.05 11.78
C ILE A 159 0.55 3.48 12.18
N LEU A 160 -0.50 4.28 12.02
CA LEU A 160 -1.89 3.89 12.26
C LEU A 160 -2.69 4.02 10.97
N ASN A 161 -3.13 2.90 10.39
CA ASN A 161 -4.07 2.89 9.27
C ASN A 161 -5.48 2.56 9.77
N LEU A 162 -6.43 3.47 9.57
CA LEU A 162 -7.82 3.35 9.99
C LEU A 162 -8.71 3.09 8.77
N LEU A 163 -9.65 2.17 8.91
CA LEU A 163 -10.69 1.92 7.90
C LEU A 163 -11.56 3.17 7.71
N LYS A 164 -11.62 3.69 6.48
CA LYS A 164 -12.38 4.89 6.14
C LYS A 164 -13.87 4.82 6.51
N LYS A 165 -14.48 3.63 6.49
CA LYS A 165 -15.92 3.42 6.71
C LYS A 165 -16.38 3.74 8.13
N ASP A 166 -15.60 3.35 9.13
CA ASP A 166 -15.99 3.36 10.55
C ASP A 166 -14.87 3.84 11.48
N LEU A 167 -13.71 4.18 10.93
CA LEU A 167 -12.52 4.64 11.65
C LEU A 167 -12.02 3.63 12.68
N LYS A 168 -12.17 2.34 12.37
CA LYS A 168 -11.53 1.26 13.12
C LYS A 168 -10.09 1.08 12.70
N LEU A 169 -9.18 0.90 13.66
CA LEU A 169 -7.77 0.67 13.41
C LEU A 169 -7.57 -0.70 12.77
N LEU A 170 -7.10 -0.70 11.52
CA LEU A 170 -6.76 -1.92 10.79
C LEU A 170 -5.30 -2.32 11.04
N TRP A 171 -4.40 -1.34 11.02
CA TRP A 171 -2.97 -1.57 11.06
C TRP A 171 -2.30 -0.68 12.10
N LEU A 172 -1.48 -1.27 12.94
CA LEU A 172 -0.60 -0.60 13.89
C LEU A 172 0.83 -1.12 13.67
N ASP A 173 1.76 -0.20 13.47
CA ASP A 173 3.17 -0.55 13.27
C ASP A 173 4.09 0.59 13.68
N GLU A 174 5.38 0.38 13.55
CA GLU A 174 6.41 1.37 13.80
C GLU A 174 7.09 1.72 12.48
N ALA A 175 7.21 3.02 12.20
CA ALA A 175 8.07 3.46 11.12
C ALA A 175 9.53 3.36 11.59
N PRO A 176 10.42 2.72 10.81
CA PRO A 176 11.83 2.63 11.17
C PRO A 176 12.43 4.05 11.25
N LYS A 177 12.98 4.42 12.41
CA LYS A 177 13.70 5.69 12.54
C LYS A 177 15.08 5.58 11.88
N PRO A 178 15.50 6.58 11.08
CA PRO A 178 16.90 6.71 10.72
C PRO A 178 17.68 6.97 12.00
N ASP A 179 18.60 6.08 12.35
CA ASP A 179 19.41 6.18 13.56
C ASP A 179 20.18 7.53 13.54
N ASN A 180 20.11 8.32 14.61
CA ASN A 180 20.67 9.69 14.61
C ASN A 180 22.22 9.73 14.58
N ASN A 181 22.87 8.59 14.77
CA ASN A 181 24.32 8.40 14.60
C ASN A 181 24.71 7.84 13.22
N ILE A 182 23.72 7.58 12.39
CA ILE A 182 23.88 7.11 11.03
C ILE A 182 23.69 8.33 10.14
N GLN A 183 24.74 8.71 9.41
CA GLN A 183 24.56 9.67 8.33
C GLN A 183 23.45 9.12 7.43
N LYS A 184 22.70 9.95 6.70
CA LYS A 184 21.65 9.52 5.75
C LYS A 184 22.06 8.36 4.78
N ASN A 185 23.34 8.01 4.75
CA ASN A 185 23.99 6.93 4.03
C ASN A 185 24.12 5.58 4.78
N ASP A 186 23.97 5.45 6.11
CA ASP A 186 24.19 4.16 6.81
C ASP A 186 22.90 3.40 7.17
N ILE A 187 21.73 3.81 6.64
CA ILE A 187 20.61 2.88 6.57
C ILE A 187 21.04 1.79 5.61
N LYS A 188 21.39 0.62 6.16
CA LYS A 188 21.75 -0.55 5.37
C LYS A 188 20.58 -0.91 4.47
N LYS A 189 20.69 -0.52 3.21
CA LYS A 189 19.77 -0.92 2.15
C LYS A 189 20.27 -2.24 1.63
N TYR A 190 19.35 -3.16 1.37
CA TYR A 190 19.68 -4.48 0.85
C TYR A 190 18.89 -4.70 -0.44
N GLN A 191 19.54 -5.12 -1.52
CA GLN A 191 18.90 -5.58 -2.76
C GLN A 191 19.58 -6.88 -3.18
N ASN A 192 18.80 -7.92 -3.49
CA ASN A 192 19.31 -9.25 -3.84
C ASN A 192 20.30 -9.84 -2.81
N GLY A 193 20.09 -9.58 -1.52
CA GLY A 193 20.93 -10.13 -0.44
C GLY A 193 22.32 -9.50 -0.29
N LYS A 194 22.56 -8.34 -0.92
CA LYS A 194 23.80 -7.55 -0.75
C LYS A 194 23.49 -6.18 -0.16
N GLU A 195 24.34 -5.73 0.75
CA GLU A 195 24.34 -4.36 1.29
C GLU A 195 24.68 -3.39 0.15
N ILE A 196 23.86 -2.35 -0.05
CA ILE A 196 24.01 -1.36 -1.12
C ILE A 196 23.99 0.07 -0.54
N ASP A 197 24.86 0.93 -1.09
CA ASP A 197 25.00 2.33 -0.64
C ASP A 197 23.80 3.21 -1.08
N SER A 198 22.96 2.71 -1.97
CA SER A 198 21.71 3.34 -2.41
C SER A 198 20.76 2.25 -2.93
N VAL A 199 19.44 2.40 -2.73
CA VAL A 199 18.45 1.58 -3.44
C VAL A 199 18.67 1.90 -4.91
N SER A 200 19.30 0.98 -5.66
CA SER A 200 19.32 1.14 -7.10
C SER A 200 17.85 1.25 -7.49
N LYS A 201 17.50 2.21 -8.33
CA LYS A 201 16.10 2.45 -8.74
C LYS A 201 15.43 1.21 -9.35
N GLY A 202 16.13 0.08 -9.41
CA GLY A 202 15.90 -0.98 -10.32
C GLY A 202 16.70 -0.85 -11.59
N ILE A 203 16.80 -1.96 -12.29
CA ILE A 203 17.12 -1.88 -13.71
C ILE A 203 15.85 -1.38 -14.38
N LYS A 204 15.93 -0.18 -14.94
CA LYS A 204 14.91 0.33 -15.87
C LYS A 204 14.88 -0.65 -17.03
N GLU A 205 13.85 -1.46 -17.09
CA GLU A 205 13.76 -2.52 -18.08
C GLU A 205 12.35 -2.58 -18.67
N THR A 206 12.27 -3.31 -19.77
CA THR A 206 11.01 -3.61 -20.43
C THR A 206 10.79 -5.12 -20.33
N ALA A 207 9.88 -5.54 -19.47
CA ALA A 207 9.68 -6.95 -19.15
C ALA A 207 8.24 -7.26 -18.68
N LEU A 208 7.89 -8.55 -18.66
CA LEU A 208 6.76 -9.05 -17.91
C LEU A 208 7.09 -8.94 -16.42
N GLU A 209 6.24 -8.26 -15.66
CA GLU A 209 6.47 -7.96 -14.26
C GLU A 209 5.72 -8.93 -13.35
N LYS A 210 4.42 -9.14 -13.61
CA LYS A 210 3.57 -10.01 -12.78
C LYS A 210 2.60 -10.82 -13.64
N VAL A 211 2.33 -12.04 -13.17
CA VAL A 211 1.23 -12.88 -13.63
C VAL A 211 0.29 -13.08 -12.44
N ILE A 212 -0.97 -12.69 -12.59
CA ILE A 212 -1.99 -12.79 -11.55
C ILE A 212 -3.07 -13.75 -12.04
N LEU A 213 -3.32 -14.78 -11.24
CA LEU A 213 -4.40 -15.73 -11.47
C LEU A 213 -5.63 -15.24 -10.71
N LEU A 214 -6.69 -14.89 -11.44
CA LEU A 214 -7.91 -14.31 -10.86
C LEU A 214 -9.00 -15.37 -10.62
N SER A 215 -8.81 -16.58 -11.16
CA SER A 215 -9.63 -17.77 -10.88
C SER A 215 -8.99 -18.61 -9.77
N SER A 216 -9.81 -19.38 -9.04
CA SER A 216 -9.30 -20.27 -7.99
C SER A 216 -8.46 -21.41 -8.58
N ASN A 217 -7.61 -22.04 -7.76
CA ASN A 217 -6.81 -23.20 -8.21
C ASN A 217 -7.71 -24.35 -8.72
N GLU A 218 -8.86 -24.58 -8.09
CA GLU A 218 -9.83 -25.59 -8.51
C GLU A 218 -10.42 -25.26 -9.89
N GLU A 219 -10.81 -24.00 -10.10
CA GLU A 219 -11.33 -23.52 -11.39
C GLU A 219 -10.30 -23.62 -12.50
N LEU A 220 -9.05 -23.24 -12.23
CA LEU A 220 -7.95 -23.32 -13.18
C LEU A 220 -7.66 -24.76 -13.60
N ASN A 221 -7.58 -25.67 -12.65
CA ASN A 221 -7.31 -27.09 -12.92
C ASN A 221 -8.45 -27.75 -13.71
N ALA A 222 -9.69 -27.37 -13.44
CA ALA A 222 -10.85 -27.88 -14.16
C ALA A 222 -10.96 -27.33 -15.59
N ASN A 223 -10.55 -26.08 -15.82
CA ASN A 223 -10.91 -25.33 -17.03
C ASN A 223 -9.72 -24.93 -17.92
N SER A 224 -8.48 -25.05 -17.45
CA SER A 224 -7.26 -24.73 -18.17
C SER A 224 -6.16 -25.76 -17.84
N SER A 225 -4.93 -25.53 -18.31
CA SER A 225 -3.73 -26.17 -17.77
C SER A 225 -2.61 -25.15 -17.56
N PHE A 226 -1.55 -25.56 -16.88
CA PHE A 226 -0.36 -24.73 -16.71
C PHE A 226 0.31 -24.44 -18.05
N GLU A 227 0.35 -25.42 -18.95
CA GLU A 227 0.89 -25.29 -20.31
C GLU A 227 0.12 -24.26 -21.14
N ASP A 228 -1.21 -24.19 -20.97
CA ASP A 228 -2.03 -23.17 -21.63
C ASP A 228 -1.66 -21.76 -21.15
N ILE A 229 -1.44 -21.59 -19.84
CA ILE A 229 -1.03 -20.32 -19.23
C ILE A 229 0.37 -19.92 -19.72
N GLU A 230 1.32 -20.86 -19.74
CA GLU A 230 2.66 -20.63 -20.29
C GLU A 230 2.61 -20.23 -21.76
N LEU A 231 1.73 -20.85 -22.55
CA LEU A 231 1.58 -20.52 -23.97
C LEU A 231 1.05 -19.09 -24.16
N ILE A 232 0.08 -18.67 -23.35
CA ILE A 232 -0.43 -17.29 -23.34
C ILE A 232 0.70 -16.30 -23.02
N ILE A 233 1.45 -16.57 -21.94
CA ILE A 233 2.57 -15.73 -21.53
C ILE A 233 3.62 -15.65 -22.64
N LYS A 234 4.04 -16.79 -23.20
CA LYS A 234 5.07 -16.87 -24.24
C LYS A 234 4.69 -16.07 -25.48
N LYS A 235 3.45 -16.23 -25.96
CA LYS A 235 2.95 -15.53 -27.15
C LYS A 235 2.86 -14.02 -26.93
N THR A 236 2.30 -13.61 -25.80
CA THR A 236 2.16 -12.19 -25.45
C THR A 236 3.52 -11.53 -25.21
N ASN A 237 4.44 -12.22 -24.51
CA ASN A 237 5.82 -11.77 -24.30
C ASN A 237 6.56 -11.54 -25.62
N LYS A 238 6.36 -12.40 -26.61
CA LYS A 238 6.98 -12.23 -27.93
C LYS A 238 6.55 -10.91 -28.57
N ILE A 239 5.23 -10.67 -28.64
CA ILE A 239 4.67 -9.43 -29.22
C ILE A 239 5.14 -8.21 -28.44
N PHE A 240 5.10 -8.30 -27.10
CA PHE A 240 5.52 -7.23 -26.21
C PHE A 240 6.99 -6.85 -26.41
N ASN A 241 7.88 -7.85 -26.43
CA ASN A 241 9.32 -7.62 -26.60
C ASN A 241 9.65 -7.03 -27.98
N GLU A 242 8.95 -7.46 -29.03
CA GLU A 242 9.16 -6.90 -30.37
C GLU A 242 8.78 -5.41 -30.45
N LEU A 243 7.78 -4.96 -29.69
CA LEU A 243 7.25 -3.60 -29.77
C LEU A 243 7.88 -2.64 -28.74
N PHE A 244 8.12 -3.10 -27.51
CA PHE A 244 8.44 -2.21 -26.40
C PHE A 244 9.89 -2.29 -25.93
N LYS A 245 10.68 -3.31 -26.33
CA LYS A 245 12.05 -3.53 -25.80
C LYS A 245 12.96 -2.30 -25.90
N ASN A 246 12.76 -1.49 -26.94
CA ASN A 246 13.54 -0.26 -27.18
C ASN A 246 12.73 1.02 -26.93
N SER A 247 11.57 0.92 -26.27
CA SER A 247 10.73 2.08 -25.96
C SER A 247 11.47 3.06 -25.04
N ILE A 248 11.55 4.32 -25.45
CA ILE A 248 12.11 5.40 -24.64
C ILE A 248 11.09 5.87 -23.59
N ARG A 249 9.80 5.72 -23.91
CA ARG A 249 8.67 6.05 -23.04
C ARG A 249 8.47 5.02 -21.95
N SER A 250 8.07 5.46 -20.76
CA SER A 250 7.88 4.62 -19.59
C SER A 250 6.42 4.45 -19.24
N GLY A 251 6.01 3.23 -18.92
CA GLY A 251 4.67 2.99 -18.38
C GLY A 251 4.39 1.53 -18.13
N LYS A 252 3.13 1.23 -17.80
CA LYS A 252 2.68 -0.13 -17.53
C LYS A 252 1.53 -0.52 -18.43
N ILE A 253 1.50 -1.81 -18.77
CA ILE A 253 0.45 -2.42 -19.57
C ILE A 253 -0.12 -3.57 -18.77
N MET A 254 -1.39 -3.46 -18.40
CA MET A 254 -2.17 -4.55 -17.85
C MET A 254 -2.98 -5.18 -18.98
N ILE A 255 -2.92 -6.51 -19.06
CA ILE A 255 -3.69 -7.30 -20.01
C ILE A 255 -4.44 -8.36 -19.21
N GLU A 256 -5.76 -8.36 -19.28
CA GLU A 256 -6.58 -9.40 -18.67
C GLU A 256 -7.15 -10.28 -19.77
N PHE A 257 -6.85 -11.57 -19.68
CA PHE A 257 -7.39 -12.63 -20.49
C PHE A 257 -8.53 -13.30 -19.73
N GLU A 258 -9.74 -13.21 -20.27
CA GLU A 258 -10.86 -14.07 -19.90
C GLU A 258 -10.98 -15.19 -20.94
N LEU A 259 -10.43 -16.35 -20.60
CA LEU A 259 -10.48 -17.53 -21.45
C LEU A 259 -11.88 -18.11 -21.42
N LYS A 260 -12.55 -18.15 -22.57
CA LYS A 260 -13.90 -18.73 -22.72
C LYS A 260 -13.86 -19.89 -23.68
N LYS A 261 -14.89 -20.74 -23.63
CA LYS A 261 -15.00 -21.93 -24.48
C LYS A 261 -14.98 -21.66 -25.98
N LYS A 262 -15.54 -20.52 -26.41
CA LYS A 262 -15.68 -20.18 -27.85
C LYS A 262 -14.71 -19.10 -28.30
N LYS A 263 -14.67 -17.99 -27.56
CA LYS A 263 -13.89 -16.81 -27.90
C LYS A 263 -13.42 -16.13 -26.63
N ASN A 264 -12.11 -15.99 -26.49
CA ASN A 264 -11.53 -15.28 -25.37
C ASN A 264 -11.85 -13.78 -25.46
N GLU A 265 -11.99 -13.16 -24.30
CA GLU A 265 -12.05 -11.71 -24.19
C GLU A 265 -10.72 -11.23 -23.62
N ILE A 266 -10.16 -10.17 -24.22
CA ILE A 266 -8.89 -9.59 -23.81
C ILE A 266 -9.14 -8.10 -23.57
N THR A 267 -8.88 -7.66 -22.35
CA THR A 267 -9.02 -6.25 -21.97
C THR A 267 -7.65 -5.68 -21.62
N TYR A 268 -7.48 -4.40 -21.89
CA TYR A 268 -6.21 -3.69 -21.72
C TYR A 268 -6.43 -2.48 -20.83
N ALA A 269 -5.43 -2.18 -20.02
CA ALA A 269 -5.32 -0.89 -19.36
C ALA A 269 -3.86 -0.45 -19.39
N VAL A 270 -3.65 0.84 -19.55
CA VAL A 270 -2.31 1.44 -19.57
C VAL A 270 -2.18 2.47 -18.46
N LYS A 271 -0.97 2.62 -17.94
CA LYS A 271 -0.62 3.61 -16.92
C LYS A 271 0.62 4.37 -17.38
N ASP A 272 0.73 5.63 -16.97
CA ASP A 272 1.82 6.57 -17.24
C ASP A 272 1.95 6.97 -18.72
N ASP A 273 3.12 7.46 -19.12
CA ASP A 273 3.40 8.03 -20.45
C ASP A 273 3.78 6.93 -21.46
N LEU A 274 2.93 5.92 -21.63
CA LEU A 274 3.13 4.88 -22.63
C LEU A 274 2.84 5.43 -24.04
N ASP A 275 3.61 4.99 -25.04
CA ASP A 275 3.33 5.32 -26.44
C ASP A 275 2.03 4.66 -26.91
N LEU A 276 0.97 5.47 -27.07
CA LEU A 276 -0.36 4.99 -27.43
C LEU A 276 -0.44 4.46 -28.86
N ASP A 277 0.45 4.87 -29.76
CA ASP A 277 0.45 4.35 -31.13
C ASP A 277 1.09 2.97 -31.19
N ILE A 278 2.18 2.75 -30.43
CA ILE A 278 2.73 1.40 -30.21
C ILE A 278 1.70 0.52 -29.48
N MET A 279 0.97 1.06 -28.50
CA MET A 279 -0.09 0.31 -27.80
C MET A 279 -1.20 -0.15 -28.74
N LYS A 280 -1.70 0.69 -29.65
CA LYS A 280 -2.71 0.27 -30.64
C LYS A 280 -2.23 -0.91 -31.48
N VAL A 281 -0.97 -0.90 -31.91
CA VAL A 281 -0.36 -2.01 -32.66
C VAL A 281 -0.24 -3.26 -31.78
N PHE A 282 0.14 -3.08 -30.52
CA PHE A 282 0.22 -4.17 -29.55
C PHE A 282 -1.14 -4.85 -29.35
N GLU A 283 -2.21 -4.08 -29.09
CA GLU A 283 -3.58 -4.60 -28.95
C GLU A 283 -4.03 -5.35 -30.21
N GLN A 284 -3.79 -4.79 -31.40
CA GLN A 284 -4.15 -5.44 -32.65
C GLN A 284 -3.45 -6.79 -32.83
N ARG A 285 -2.15 -6.85 -32.52
CA ARG A 285 -1.35 -8.07 -32.65
C ARG A 285 -1.73 -9.13 -31.63
N VAL A 286 -1.96 -8.73 -30.37
CA VAL A 286 -2.44 -9.64 -29.32
C VAL A 286 -3.82 -10.17 -29.69
N ASN A 287 -4.77 -9.32 -30.09
CA ASN A 287 -6.11 -9.77 -30.49
C ASN A 287 -6.13 -10.65 -31.75
N SER A 288 -5.09 -10.59 -32.60
CA SER A 288 -4.96 -11.42 -33.80
C SER A 288 -4.29 -12.77 -33.54
N GLU A 289 -3.68 -12.95 -32.37
CA GLU A 289 -2.98 -14.17 -31.99
C GLU A 289 -3.96 -15.26 -31.54
N LYS A 290 -3.61 -16.54 -31.76
CA LYS A 290 -4.45 -17.68 -31.35
C LYS A 290 -4.05 -18.16 -29.98
N TYR A 291 -4.87 -17.89 -28.96
CA TYR A 291 -4.65 -18.36 -27.59
C TYR A 291 -5.47 -19.63 -27.27
N PRO A 292 -5.03 -20.43 -26.27
CA PRO A 292 -5.86 -21.48 -25.69
C PRO A 292 -7.22 -20.96 -25.24
N SER A 293 -8.24 -21.80 -25.35
CA SER A 293 -9.59 -21.55 -24.86
C SER A 293 -9.85 -22.35 -23.59
N SER A 294 -10.74 -21.87 -22.73
CA SER A 294 -11.18 -22.68 -21.59
C SER A 294 -11.87 -23.97 -22.04
N LYS A 295 -11.69 -25.06 -21.27
CA LYS A 295 -12.33 -26.36 -21.48
C LYS A 295 -13.86 -26.28 -21.26
N LYS A 296 -14.31 -25.54 -20.24
CA LYS A 296 -15.71 -25.47 -19.85
C LYS A 296 -16.13 -24.08 -19.37
N ASP A 297 -15.76 -23.71 -18.14
CA ASP A 297 -16.14 -22.46 -17.49
C ASP A 297 -15.03 -21.41 -17.62
N SER A 298 -15.36 -20.13 -17.64
CA SER A 298 -14.37 -19.07 -17.94
C SER A 298 -13.24 -19.00 -16.90
N VAL A 299 -12.02 -18.76 -17.36
CA VAL A 299 -10.85 -18.59 -16.50
C VAL A 299 -10.23 -17.22 -16.74
N LYS A 300 -9.82 -16.53 -15.67
CA LYS A 300 -9.24 -15.20 -15.76
C LYS A 300 -7.77 -15.18 -15.36
N ILE A 301 -6.93 -14.62 -16.24
CA ILE A 301 -5.50 -14.46 -16.06
C ILE A 301 -5.16 -13.01 -16.38
N ARG A 302 -4.31 -12.40 -15.57
CA ARG A 302 -3.85 -11.03 -15.80
C ARG A 302 -2.34 -11.00 -15.90
N LEU A 303 -1.84 -10.35 -16.95
CA LEU A 303 -0.44 -10.08 -17.18
C LEU A 303 -0.19 -8.59 -16.96
N ILE A 304 0.84 -8.27 -16.18
CA ILE A 304 1.30 -6.89 -15.97
C ILE A 304 2.70 -6.79 -16.56
N TYR A 305 2.84 -5.90 -17.53
CA TYR A 305 4.10 -5.55 -18.15
C TYR A 305 4.53 -4.17 -17.72
N LYS A 306 5.85 -4.01 -17.62
CA LYS A 306 6.51 -2.75 -17.37
C LYS A 306 7.35 -2.39 -18.59
N VAL A 307 7.25 -1.15 -19.05
CA VAL A 307 7.95 -0.65 -20.25
C VAL A 307 8.86 0.46 -19.80
N ASN A 308 10.17 0.26 -20.01
CA ASN A 308 11.20 1.21 -19.62
C ASN A 308 10.90 1.81 -18.23
N SER A 309 10.61 0.96 -17.28
CA SER A 309 10.19 1.36 -15.95
C SER A 309 10.79 0.44 -14.92
N PHE A 310 10.84 0.94 -13.69
CA PHE A 310 11.33 0.20 -12.55
C PHE A 310 10.31 -0.87 -12.14
N ASN A 311 10.72 -1.88 -11.36
CA ASN A 311 9.77 -2.81 -10.74
C ASN A 311 8.85 -2.02 -9.79
N ASP A 312 7.58 -2.43 -9.61
CA ASP A 312 6.70 -1.87 -8.55
C ASP A 312 7.13 -2.30 -7.12
N THR A 313 8.33 -2.84 -6.97
CA THR A 313 8.98 -3.15 -5.69
C THR A 313 10.49 -2.85 -5.76
N GLU A 314 10.87 -1.73 -6.40
CA GLU A 314 12.21 -1.14 -6.25
C GLU A 314 12.15 0.33 -5.84
#